data_AF-A0A534Q8U5-F1
#
_entry.id   AF-A0A534Q8U5-F1
#
_cell.length_a   1.000
_cell.length_b   1.000
_cell.length_c   1.000
_cell.angle_alpha   90.00
_cell.angle_beta   90.00
_cell.angle_gamma   90.00
#
_symmetry.space_group_name_H-M   'P 1'
#
loop_
_entity.id
_entity.type
_entity.pdbx_description
1 polymer ?
#
loop_
_entity_poly.entity_id
_entity_poly.type
_entity_poly.pdbx_seq_one_letter_code
_entity_poly.pdbx_strand_id
1 'polypeptide(L)'
;MAIGQHAGPEQRQVLGDGQTEAAAEQEEEEAEELRADQDARDSGAAAGRQGAGRVRVDRRRRRDVVYGSVFPILFEIGRLSVGSFGVMMALGFLVAGLVMQSDLIRRGAPSDLAWSIVASGAVGGMVGARLLLILHRWPEFVAAPLDLLTSRGGFIWYGGLLGGVLMTAWPIRRSGVPWTLVTDSAAPGLALGYAVGKVGCHLAGDGDWGTPTMLPWG
;
A
#
# COMPACT_ATOMS: atom_id res chain seq x y z
N MET A 1 -0.63 -63.75 -12.16
CA MET A 1 -0.40 -62.41 -12.73
C MET A 1 0.60 -61.71 -11.83
N ALA A 2 1.88 -61.86 -12.12
CA ALA A 2 2.98 -61.29 -11.34
C ALA A 2 4.04 -60.83 -12.33
N ILE A 3 4.21 -59.52 -12.47
CA ILE A 3 5.35 -58.95 -13.18
C ILE A 3 5.99 -57.97 -12.19
N GLY A 4 6.93 -58.49 -11.42
CA GLY A 4 7.92 -57.68 -10.73
C GLY A 4 8.96 -57.24 -11.75
N GLN A 5 9.14 -55.93 -11.91
CA GLN A 5 10.25 -55.38 -12.69
C GLN A 5 11.42 -55.13 -11.74
N HIS A 6 12.46 -55.95 -11.90
CA HIS A 6 13.80 -55.71 -11.41
C HIS A 6 14.39 -54.47 -12.11
N ALA A 7 14.64 -53.39 -11.37
CA ALA A 7 15.48 -52.29 -11.82
C ALA A 7 16.96 -52.72 -11.78
N GLY A 8 17.65 -52.60 -12.91
CA GLY A 8 19.03 -53.02 -13.09
C GLY A 8 20.07 -52.11 -12.41
N PRO A 9 21.29 -52.61 -12.16
CA PRO A 9 22.34 -51.90 -11.42
C PRO A 9 22.84 -50.61 -12.10
N GLU A 10 22.73 -50.47 -13.44
CA GLU A 10 23.12 -49.25 -14.16
C GLU A 10 22.22 -48.04 -13.85
N GLN A 11 20.92 -48.24 -13.62
CA GLN A 11 19.99 -47.12 -13.34
C GLN A 11 20.19 -46.51 -11.95
N ARG A 12 20.80 -47.25 -11.01
CA ARG A 12 21.17 -46.68 -9.70
C ARG A 12 22.42 -45.81 -9.75
N GLN A 13 23.30 -46.02 -10.71
CA GLN A 13 24.54 -45.27 -10.81
C GLN A 13 24.30 -43.91 -11.49
N VAL A 14 23.47 -43.88 -12.54
CA VAL A 14 23.08 -42.63 -13.22
C VAL A 14 22.24 -41.71 -12.31
N LEU A 15 21.40 -42.26 -11.42
CA LEU A 15 20.67 -41.44 -10.44
C LEU A 15 21.56 -40.89 -9.31
N GLY A 16 22.69 -41.52 -9.01
CA GLY A 16 23.64 -41.03 -8.01
C GLY A 16 24.47 -39.85 -8.53
N ASP A 17 24.97 -39.95 -9.76
CA ASP A 17 25.81 -38.91 -10.36
C ASP A 17 25.03 -37.61 -10.59
N GLY A 18 23.77 -37.69 -11.07
CA GLY A 18 22.95 -36.50 -11.31
C GLY A 18 22.49 -35.75 -10.04
N GLN A 19 22.42 -36.42 -8.89
CA GLN A 19 22.17 -35.72 -7.61
C GLN A 19 23.42 -35.05 -7.04
N THR A 20 24.61 -35.51 -7.45
CA THR A 20 25.89 -34.96 -7.01
C THR A 20 26.25 -33.71 -7.82
N GLU A 21 25.94 -33.69 -9.13
CA GLU A 21 26.09 -32.50 -9.98
C GLU A 21 25.12 -31.37 -9.59
N ALA A 22 23.84 -31.67 -9.32
CA ALA A 22 22.86 -30.66 -8.92
C ALA A 22 23.17 -30.01 -7.55
N ALA A 23 23.82 -30.75 -6.64
CA ALA A 23 24.27 -30.20 -5.36
C ALA A 23 25.53 -29.31 -5.52
N ALA A 24 26.43 -29.67 -6.43
CA ALA A 24 27.63 -28.89 -6.74
C ALA A 24 27.28 -27.56 -7.44
N GLU A 25 26.29 -27.56 -8.34
CA GLU A 25 25.80 -26.34 -9.01
C GLU A 25 25.15 -25.37 -8.01
N GLN A 26 24.41 -25.88 -7.01
CA GLN A 26 23.82 -25.05 -5.95
C GLN A 26 24.87 -24.44 -5.02
N GLU A 27 25.94 -25.18 -4.70
CA GLU A 27 27.04 -24.66 -3.87
C GLU A 27 27.89 -23.61 -4.62
N GLU A 28 28.07 -23.74 -5.94
CA GLU A 28 28.75 -22.71 -6.74
C GLU A 28 27.93 -21.41 -6.87
N GLU A 29 26.61 -21.51 -7.04
CA GLU A 29 25.71 -20.35 -7.14
C GLU A 29 25.64 -19.58 -5.81
N GLU A 30 25.56 -20.30 -4.68
CA GLU A 30 25.59 -19.69 -3.34
C GLU A 30 26.97 -19.06 -3.02
N ALA A 31 28.07 -19.66 -3.50
CA ALA A 31 29.41 -19.10 -3.37
C ALA A 31 29.63 -17.85 -4.25
N GLU A 32 29.01 -17.76 -5.42
CA GLU A 32 29.07 -16.59 -6.29
C GLU A 32 28.23 -15.42 -5.73
N GLU A 33 27.07 -15.70 -5.15
CA GLU A 33 26.24 -14.70 -4.46
C GLU A 33 26.93 -14.13 -3.20
N LEU A 34 27.61 -14.99 -2.42
CA LEU A 34 28.40 -14.57 -1.26
C LEU A 34 29.61 -13.71 -1.65
N ARG A 35 30.26 -14.00 -2.78
CA ARG A 35 31.36 -13.18 -3.33
C ARG A 35 30.84 -11.81 -3.80
N ALA A 36 29.66 -11.77 -4.44
CA ALA A 36 29.04 -10.53 -4.86
C ALA A 36 28.65 -9.61 -3.68
N ASP A 37 28.14 -10.17 -2.57
CA ASP A 37 27.83 -9.40 -1.36
C ASP A 37 29.10 -8.86 -0.66
N GLN A 38 30.20 -9.64 -0.68
CA GLN A 38 31.50 -9.17 -0.15
C GLN A 38 32.09 -8.03 -0.97
N ASP A 39 32.09 -8.13 -2.31
CA ASP A 39 32.59 -7.06 -3.19
C ASP A 39 31.74 -5.77 -3.07
N ALA A 40 30.42 -5.89 -2.85
CA ALA A 40 29.55 -4.74 -2.60
C ALA A 40 29.88 -4.05 -1.27
N ARG A 41 30.18 -4.82 -0.21
CA ARG A 41 30.59 -4.28 1.10
C ARG A 41 31.96 -3.60 1.04
N ASP A 42 32.92 -4.18 0.32
CA ASP A 42 34.26 -3.62 0.19
C ASP A 42 34.28 -2.36 -0.69
N SER A 43 33.45 -2.32 -1.74
CA SER A 43 33.22 -1.13 -2.56
C SER A 43 32.58 0.01 -1.74
N GLY A 44 31.64 -0.32 -0.84
CA GLY A 44 31.04 0.64 0.09
C GLY A 44 32.04 1.17 1.15
N ALA A 45 32.98 0.33 1.58
CA ALA A 45 34.01 0.70 2.56
C ALA A 45 35.11 1.60 1.96
N ALA A 46 35.43 1.44 0.67
CA ALA A 46 36.44 2.25 -0.03
C ALA A 46 35.95 3.69 -0.33
N ALA A 47 34.64 3.89 -0.56
CA ALA A 47 34.06 5.21 -0.83
C ALA A 47 34.02 6.15 0.40
N GLY A 48 34.20 5.62 1.61
CA GLY A 48 34.04 6.37 2.87
C GLY A 48 35.26 7.15 3.36
N ARG A 49 36.42 7.14 2.66
CA ARG A 49 37.69 7.68 3.21
C ARG A 49 38.31 8.88 2.49
N GLN A 50 37.69 9.46 1.47
CA GLN A 50 38.23 10.66 0.81
C GLN A 50 37.18 11.77 0.72
N GLY A 51 37.21 12.69 1.69
CA GLY A 51 36.33 13.86 1.67
C GLY A 51 36.09 14.51 3.04
N ALA A 52 37.14 14.68 3.84
CA ALA A 52 37.08 15.41 5.11
C ALA A 52 36.93 16.93 4.87
N GLY A 53 35.75 17.36 4.44
CA GLY A 53 35.29 18.74 4.52
C GLY A 53 34.20 18.81 5.58
N ARG A 54 34.56 19.12 6.83
CA ARG A 54 33.62 19.14 7.96
C ARG A 54 32.71 20.37 7.85
N VAL A 55 31.73 20.33 6.95
CA VAL A 55 30.59 21.25 6.96
C VAL A 55 29.81 20.93 8.24
N ARG A 56 29.96 21.77 9.27
CA ARG A 56 29.03 21.79 10.40
C ARG A 56 27.68 22.24 9.84
N VAL A 57 26.89 21.27 9.35
CA VAL A 57 25.46 21.48 9.16
C VAL A 57 24.88 21.61 10.56
N ASP A 58 24.62 22.84 10.97
CA ASP A 58 23.90 23.14 12.19
C ASP A 58 22.51 22.49 12.11
N ARG A 59 22.40 21.28 12.70
CA ARG A 59 21.17 20.48 12.73
C ARG A 59 20.03 21.20 13.46
N ARG A 60 20.30 22.27 14.21
CA ARG A 60 19.26 23.00 14.94
C ARG A 60 18.48 23.98 14.06
N ARG A 61 19.07 24.56 13.02
CA ARG A 61 18.39 25.53 12.12
C ARG A 61 17.59 24.94 10.97
N ARG A 62 17.61 23.61 10.77
CA ARG A 62 16.83 22.94 9.69
C ARG A 62 15.44 22.49 10.10
N ARG A 63 15.02 22.71 11.36
CA ARG A 63 13.65 22.39 11.80
C ARG A 63 12.66 23.52 11.56
N ASP A 64 13.14 24.74 11.36
CA ASP A 64 12.29 25.93 11.49
C ASP A 64 11.84 26.52 10.14
N VAL A 65 12.21 25.93 8.99
CA VAL A 65 12.04 26.56 7.67
C VAL A 65 10.96 25.92 6.77
N VAL A 66 10.37 24.76 7.13
CA VAL A 66 9.37 24.09 6.25
C VAL A 66 8.02 23.80 6.93
N TYR A 67 7.90 23.93 8.25
CA TYR A 67 6.66 23.61 8.99
C TYR A 67 5.72 24.81 9.22
N GLY A 68 5.81 25.87 8.41
CA GLY A 68 5.08 27.12 8.64
C GLY A 68 3.63 27.17 8.13
N SER A 69 3.16 26.20 7.33
CA SER A 69 1.91 26.38 6.56
C SER A 69 1.03 25.14 6.43
N VAL A 70 1.32 24.07 7.17
CA VAL A 70 0.56 22.82 7.09
C VAL A 70 -0.23 22.68 8.39
N PHE A 71 -1.56 22.56 8.32
CA PHE A 71 -2.45 22.42 9.47
C PHE A 71 -2.77 20.93 9.70
N PRO A 72 -1.88 20.13 10.33
CA PRO A 72 -2.11 18.70 10.51
C PRO A 72 -3.32 18.41 11.42
N ILE A 73 -3.76 19.39 12.23
CA ILE A 73 -4.84 19.27 13.21
C ILE A 73 -5.77 20.48 13.03
N LEU A 74 -7.04 20.26 12.68
CA LEU A 74 -8.01 21.35 12.52
C LEU A 74 -8.71 21.72 13.83
N PHE A 75 -9.09 20.70 14.61
CA PHE A 75 -9.80 20.90 15.86
C PHE A 75 -9.34 19.85 16.87
N GLU A 76 -9.03 20.31 18.08
CA GLU A 76 -8.83 19.46 19.25
C GLU A 76 -10.07 19.53 20.12
N ILE A 77 -10.88 18.47 20.10
CA ILE A 77 -11.99 18.31 21.04
C ILE A 77 -11.50 17.34 22.13
N GLY A 78 -10.78 17.87 23.13
CA GLY A 78 -10.21 17.07 24.21
C GLY A 78 -9.11 16.10 23.74
N ARG A 79 -9.35 14.78 23.82
CA ARG A 79 -8.40 13.71 23.39
C ARG A 79 -8.56 13.28 21.92
N LEU A 80 -9.50 13.88 21.19
CA LEU A 80 -9.74 13.60 19.77
C LEU A 80 -9.17 14.75 18.93
N SER A 81 -8.07 14.45 18.24
CA SER A 81 -7.46 15.33 17.25
C SER A 81 -8.07 15.00 15.89
N VAL A 82 -8.81 15.95 15.31
CA VAL A 82 -9.34 15.82 13.94
C VAL A 82 -8.26 16.31 12.98
N GLY A 83 -7.61 15.36 12.30
CA GLY A 83 -6.57 15.67 11.34
C GLY A 83 -7.12 16.19 10.01
N SER A 84 -6.35 17.05 9.33
CA SER A 84 -6.68 17.58 7.99
C SER A 84 -6.92 16.50 6.96
N PHE A 85 -6.13 15.42 7.01
CA PHE A 85 -6.32 14.27 6.15
C PHE A 85 -7.73 13.67 6.26
N GLY A 86 -8.24 13.45 7.48
CA GLY A 86 -9.55 12.84 7.70
C GLY A 86 -10.71 13.70 7.16
N VAL A 87 -10.62 15.02 7.36
CA VAL A 87 -11.62 15.98 6.84
C VAL A 87 -11.61 15.98 5.32
N MET A 88 -10.43 16.02 4.71
CA MET A 88 -10.29 15.99 3.25
C MET A 88 -10.72 14.65 2.66
N MET A 89 -10.49 13.54 3.34
CA MET A 89 -11.00 12.23 2.94
C MET A 89 -12.54 12.19 2.97
N ALA A 90 -13.17 12.72 4.02
CA ALA A 90 -14.62 12.84 4.09
C ALA A 90 -15.19 13.71 2.96
N LEU A 91 -14.52 14.83 2.66
CA LEU A 91 -14.87 15.68 1.52
C LEU A 91 -14.70 14.94 0.17
N GLY A 92 -13.64 14.15 0.02
CA GLY A 92 -13.41 13.32 -1.16
C GLY A 92 -14.54 12.31 -1.40
N PHE A 93 -15.01 11.62 -0.35
CA PHE A 93 -16.17 10.73 -0.43
C PHE A 93 -17.46 11.49 -0.78
N LEU A 94 -17.65 12.68 -0.21
CA LEU A 94 -18.82 13.51 -0.49
C LEU A 94 -18.85 13.93 -1.97
N VAL A 95 -17.73 14.45 -2.50
CA VAL A 95 -17.60 14.86 -3.89
C VAL A 95 -17.80 13.67 -4.83
N ALA A 96 -17.16 12.53 -4.53
CA ALA A 96 -17.32 11.31 -5.32
C ALA A 96 -18.79 10.84 -5.36
N GLY A 97 -19.47 10.87 -4.21
CA GLY A 97 -20.89 10.52 -4.09
C GLY A 97 -21.81 11.44 -4.88
N LEU A 98 -21.60 12.76 -4.79
CA LEU A 98 -22.41 13.75 -5.52
C LEU A 98 -22.23 13.63 -7.04
N VAL A 99 -20.99 13.43 -7.50
CA VAL A 99 -20.68 13.27 -8.92
C VAL A 99 -21.28 11.98 -9.46
N MET A 100 -21.11 10.87 -8.74
CA MET A 100 -21.69 9.58 -9.11
C MET A 100 -23.21 9.64 -9.10
N GLN A 101 -23.83 10.27 -8.09
CA GLN A 101 -25.28 10.47 -8.02
C GLN A 101 -25.79 11.27 -9.23
N SER A 102 -25.07 12.35 -9.58
CA SER A 102 -25.42 13.18 -10.74
C SER A 102 -25.36 12.40 -12.05
N ASP A 103 -24.35 11.53 -12.22
CA ASP A 103 -24.21 10.70 -13.40
C ASP A 103 -25.25 9.56 -13.45
N LEU A 104 -25.56 8.92 -12.31
CA LEU A 104 -26.62 7.91 -12.23
C LEU A 104 -28.00 8.49 -12.59
N ILE A 105 -28.33 9.69 -12.09
CA ILE A 105 -29.58 10.40 -12.45
C ILE A 105 -29.62 10.67 -13.95
N ARG A 106 -28.52 11.14 -14.55
CA ARG A 106 -28.42 11.38 -16.00
C ARG A 106 -28.65 10.11 -16.83
N ARG A 107 -28.27 8.96 -16.30
CA ARG A 107 -28.41 7.64 -16.96
C ARG A 107 -29.71 6.91 -16.61
N GLY A 108 -30.61 7.53 -15.85
CA GLY A 108 -31.89 6.92 -15.44
C GLY A 108 -31.75 5.80 -14.40
N ALA A 109 -30.61 5.73 -13.70
CA ALA A 109 -30.36 4.78 -12.63
C ALA A 109 -30.78 5.34 -11.25
N PRO A 110 -31.09 4.48 -10.27
CA PRO A 110 -31.49 4.92 -8.93
C PRO A 110 -30.39 5.73 -8.25
N SER A 111 -30.69 6.96 -7.84
CA SER A 111 -29.74 7.89 -7.19
C SER A 111 -29.24 7.38 -5.84
N ASP A 112 -30.07 6.64 -5.11
CA ASP A 112 -29.76 6.12 -3.77
C ASP A 112 -28.67 5.06 -3.80
N LEU A 113 -28.46 4.44 -4.97
CA LEU A 113 -27.37 3.51 -5.21
C LEU A 113 -26.02 4.20 -5.01
N ALA A 114 -25.90 5.50 -5.35
CA ALA A 114 -24.64 6.23 -5.20
C ALA A 114 -24.16 6.24 -3.75
N TRP A 115 -25.03 6.64 -2.83
CA TRP A 115 -24.71 6.71 -1.41
C TRP A 115 -24.55 5.33 -0.78
N SER A 116 -25.31 4.33 -1.25
CA SER A 116 -25.14 2.94 -0.83
C SER A 116 -23.74 2.42 -1.20
N ILE A 117 -23.27 2.70 -2.41
CA ILE A 117 -21.91 2.35 -2.86
C ILE A 117 -20.87 3.12 -2.04
N VAL A 118 -20.98 4.44 -1.91
CA VAL A 118 -20.00 5.23 -1.14
C VAL A 118 -19.90 4.76 0.32
N ALA A 119 -21.04 4.55 0.98
CA ALA A 119 -21.07 4.09 2.38
C ALA A 119 -20.49 2.69 2.52
N SER A 120 -20.95 1.74 1.68
CA SER A 120 -20.42 0.37 1.69
C SER A 120 -18.93 0.31 1.35
N GLY A 121 -18.46 1.13 0.40
CA GLY A 121 -17.05 1.24 0.02
C GLY A 121 -16.19 1.85 1.12
N ALA A 122 -16.66 2.88 1.82
CA ALA A 122 -15.94 3.45 2.96
C ALA A 122 -15.78 2.44 4.10
N VAL A 123 -16.85 1.72 4.44
CA VAL A 123 -16.82 0.66 5.47
C VAL A 123 -15.93 -0.51 5.03
N GLY A 124 -16.14 -1.02 3.81
CA GLY A 124 -15.37 -2.12 3.24
C GLY A 124 -13.89 -1.77 3.12
N GLY A 125 -13.56 -0.53 2.75
CA GLY A 125 -12.19 -0.06 2.66
C GLY A 125 -11.52 0.06 4.02
N MET A 126 -12.21 0.59 5.03
CA MET A 126 -11.68 0.64 6.39
C MET A 126 -11.40 -0.77 6.94
N VAL A 127 -12.36 -1.68 6.78
CA VAL A 127 -12.24 -3.07 7.23
C VAL A 127 -11.15 -3.81 6.45
N GLY A 128 -11.11 -3.66 5.12
CA GLY A 128 -10.13 -4.31 4.25
C GLY A 128 -8.70 -3.83 4.49
N ALA A 129 -8.50 -2.52 4.69
CA ALA A 129 -7.19 -1.95 4.99
C ALA A 129 -6.63 -2.50 6.32
N ARG A 130 -7.51 -2.71 7.30
CA ARG A 130 -7.19 -3.31 8.60
C ARG A 130 -6.95 -4.81 8.51
N LEU A 131 -7.77 -5.53 7.76
CA LEU A 131 -7.62 -6.98 7.59
C LEU A 131 -6.30 -7.31 6.88
N LEU A 132 -5.94 -6.56 5.84
CA LEU A 132 -4.68 -6.77 5.14
C LEU A 132 -3.48 -6.39 6.02
N LEU A 133 -3.59 -5.38 6.88
CA LEU A 133 -2.55 -5.06 7.86
C LEU A 133 -2.31 -6.23 8.83
N ILE A 134 -3.38 -6.84 9.34
CA ILE A 134 -3.31 -8.00 10.23
C ILE A 134 -2.62 -9.17 9.51
N LEU A 135 -2.98 -9.42 8.25
CA LEU A 135 -2.38 -10.48 7.45
C LEU A 135 -0.89 -10.22 7.17
N HIS A 136 -0.52 -8.96 6.90
CA HIS A 136 0.87 -8.58 6.67
C HIS A 136 1.73 -8.69 7.94
N ARG A 137 1.16 -8.35 9.11
CA ARG A 137 1.81 -8.44 10.42
C ARG A 137 1.34 -9.66 11.20
N TRP A 138 1.18 -10.79 10.52
CA TRP A 138 0.67 -12.02 11.12
C TRP A 138 1.46 -12.48 12.37
N PRO A 139 2.82 -12.44 12.38
CA PRO A 139 3.58 -12.84 13.56
C PRO A 139 3.33 -11.92 14.77
N GLU A 140 3.23 -10.62 14.55
CA GLU A 140 2.93 -9.62 15.60
C GLU A 140 1.48 -9.77 16.10
N PHE A 141 0.55 -10.11 15.21
CA PHE A 141 -0.85 -10.35 15.56
C PHE A 141 -1.04 -11.55 16.48
N VAL A 142 -0.35 -12.66 16.20
CA VAL A 142 -0.43 -13.88 17.05
C VAL A 142 0.14 -13.63 18.44
N ALA A 143 1.16 -12.77 18.55
CA ALA A 143 1.78 -12.42 19.83
C ALA A 143 0.90 -11.47 20.68
N ALA A 144 0.24 -10.48 20.06
CA ALA A 144 -0.58 -9.49 20.77
C ALA A 144 -1.77 -9.03 19.91
N PRO A 145 -2.87 -9.80 19.85
CA PRO A 145 -3.98 -9.51 18.94
C PRO A 145 -4.76 -8.23 19.31
N LEU A 146 -4.86 -7.91 20.61
CA LEU A 146 -5.56 -6.72 21.10
C LEU A 146 -4.78 -5.44 20.78
N ASP A 147 -3.46 -5.48 20.83
CA ASP A 147 -2.62 -4.30 20.56
C ASP A 147 -2.68 -3.94 19.08
N LEU A 148 -2.63 -4.94 18.19
CA LEU A 148 -2.70 -4.66 16.76
C LEU A 148 -4.08 -4.11 16.37
N LEU A 149 -5.16 -4.61 16.98
CA LEU A 149 -6.55 -4.17 16.73
C LEU A 149 -6.88 -2.78 17.30
N THR A 150 -6.33 -2.44 18.46
CA THR A 150 -6.58 -1.14 19.13
C THR A 150 -5.57 -0.07 18.78
N SER A 151 -4.46 -0.45 18.14
CA SER A 151 -3.47 0.49 17.63
C SER A 151 -4.13 1.49 16.67
N ARG A 152 -3.97 2.78 16.99
CA ARG A 152 -4.48 3.92 16.22
C ARG A 152 -3.67 4.19 14.94
N GLY A 153 -2.69 3.34 14.61
CA GLY A 153 -1.76 3.56 13.50
C GLY A 153 -1.71 2.40 12.51
N GLY A 154 -1.68 2.75 11.22
CA GLY A 154 -1.41 1.82 10.12
C GLY A 154 -2.64 1.41 9.33
N PHE A 155 -2.59 1.66 8.02
CA PHE A 155 -3.55 1.18 7.03
C PHE A 155 -2.77 0.76 5.78
N ILE A 156 -3.13 -0.39 5.21
CA ILE A 156 -2.59 -0.80 3.91
C ILE A 156 -3.57 -0.38 2.82
N TRP A 157 -3.12 0.51 1.93
CA TRP A 157 -3.95 1.07 0.86
C TRP A 157 -4.56 -0.01 -0.04
N TYR A 158 -3.78 -1.02 -0.43
CA TYR A 158 -4.27 -2.16 -1.24
C TYR A 158 -5.42 -2.92 -0.56
N GLY A 159 -5.35 -3.06 0.77
CA GLY A 159 -6.41 -3.73 1.54
C GLY A 159 -7.69 -2.92 1.52
N GLY A 160 -7.57 -1.59 1.59
CA GLY A 160 -8.71 -0.69 1.48
C GLY A 160 -9.34 -0.70 0.09
N LEU A 161 -8.52 -0.71 -0.96
CA LEU A 161 -9.03 -0.83 -2.33
C LEU A 161 -9.80 -2.14 -2.52
N LEU A 162 -9.20 -3.28 -2.15
CA LEU A 162 -9.82 -4.59 -2.32
C LEU A 162 -11.10 -4.74 -1.50
N GLY A 163 -11.05 -4.35 -0.22
CA GLY A 163 -12.22 -4.42 0.67
C GLY A 163 -13.35 -3.49 0.24
N GLY A 164 -13.02 -2.30 -0.25
CA GLY A 164 -14.00 -1.36 -0.79
C GLY A 164 -14.71 -1.92 -2.02
N VAL A 165 -13.96 -2.42 -3.01
CA VAL A 165 -14.53 -3.02 -4.22
C VAL A 165 -15.42 -4.22 -3.86
N LEU A 166 -14.95 -5.10 -2.98
CA LEU A 166 -15.70 -6.29 -2.59
C LEU A 166 -17.02 -5.94 -1.86
N MET A 167 -17.00 -4.93 -0.98
CA MET A 167 -18.18 -4.51 -0.22
C MET A 167 -19.20 -3.78 -1.09
N THR A 168 -18.75 -2.98 -2.07
CA THR A 168 -19.63 -2.31 -3.04
C THR A 168 -20.32 -3.27 -4.00
N ALA A 169 -19.80 -4.50 -4.16
CA ALA A 169 -20.41 -5.52 -5.00
C ALA A 169 -21.84 -5.87 -4.57
N TRP A 170 -22.13 -5.82 -3.27
CA TRP A 170 -23.44 -6.15 -2.71
C TRP A 170 -24.55 -5.17 -3.12
N PRO A 171 -24.45 -3.85 -2.85
CA PRO A 171 -25.48 -2.90 -3.26
C PRO A 171 -25.64 -2.83 -4.79
N ILE A 172 -24.55 -2.99 -5.55
CA ILE A 172 -24.61 -3.03 -7.02
C ILE A 172 -25.46 -4.21 -7.49
N ARG A 173 -25.18 -5.42 -6.98
CA ARG A 173 -25.97 -6.61 -7.32
C ARG A 173 -27.44 -6.49 -6.91
N ARG A 174 -27.72 -5.92 -5.73
CA ARG A 174 -29.09 -5.74 -5.24
C ARG A 174 -29.89 -4.74 -6.09
N SER A 175 -29.23 -3.76 -6.71
CA SER A 175 -29.89 -2.71 -7.50
C SER A 175 -30.40 -3.17 -8.86
N GLY A 176 -29.91 -4.30 -9.39
CA GLY A 176 -30.22 -4.75 -10.75
C GLY A 176 -29.59 -3.90 -11.87
N VAL A 177 -28.79 -2.88 -11.54
CA VAL A 177 -28.09 -2.03 -12.51
C VAL A 177 -26.86 -2.78 -13.06
N PRO A 178 -26.57 -2.68 -14.38
CA PRO A 178 -25.36 -3.28 -14.94
C PRO A 178 -24.10 -2.78 -14.25
N TRP A 179 -23.19 -3.71 -13.95
CA TRP A 179 -21.91 -3.40 -13.30
C TRP A 179 -21.11 -2.35 -14.07
N THR A 180 -21.08 -2.45 -15.40
CA THR A 180 -20.36 -1.53 -16.29
C THR A 180 -20.87 -0.10 -16.15
N LEU A 181 -22.19 0.10 -16.09
CA LEU A 181 -22.79 1.42 -15.90
C LEU A 181 -22.35 2.03 -14.57
N VAL A 182 -22.38 1.23 -13.49
CA VAL A 182 -21.95 1.71 -12.17
C VAL A 182 -20.47 2.06 -12.15
N THR A 183 -19.60 1.21 -12.71
CA THR A 183 -18.16 1.50 -12.75
C THR A 183 -17.83 2.71 -13.62
N ASP A 184 -18.52 2.90 -14.74
CA ASP A 184 -18.37 4.08 -15.59
C ASP A 184 -18.82 5.36 -14.87
N SER A 185 -19.92 5.29 -14.11
CA SER A 185 -20.40 6.39 -13.27
C SER A 185 -19.48 6.68 -12.08
N ALA A 186 -18.80 5.66 -11.55
CA ALA A 186 -17.88 5.79 -10.43
C ALA A 186 -16.53 6.41 -10.84
N ALA A 187 -16.07 6.19 -12.08
CA ALA A 187 -14.77 6.67 -12.57
C ALA A 187 -14.52 8.18 -12.36
N PRO A 188 -15.40 9.12 -12.76
CA PRO A 188 -15.18 10.54 -12.51
C PRO A 188 -15.20 10.90 -11.01
N GLY A 189 -16.05 10.21 -10.23
CA GLY A 189 -16.12 10.38 -8.78
C GLY A 189 -14.81 9.95 -8.10
N LEU A 190 -14.25 8.81 -8.50
CA LEU A 190 -12.97 8.29 -8.01
C LEU A 190 -11.81 9.23 -8.36
N ALA A 191 -11.76 9.75 -9.58
CA ALA A 191 -10.72 10.69 -10.00
C ALA A 191 -10.74 11.97 -9.15
N LEU A 192 -11.92 12.55 -8.93
CA LEU A 192 -12.08 13.75 -8.09
C LEU A 192 -11.79 13.44 -6.62
N GLY A 193 -12.26 12.30 -6.11
CA GLY A 193 -11.97 11.86 -4.74
C GLY A 193 -10.46 11.71 -4.50
N TYR A 194 -9.74 11.13 -5.46
CA TYR A 194 -8.28 11.01 -5.39
C TYR A 194 -7.58 12.37 -5.42
N ALA A 195 -8.04 13.31 -6.27
CA ALA A 195 -7.50 14.67 -6.32
C ALA A 195 -7.66 15.40 -4.97
N VAL A 196 -8.85 15.32 -4.37
CA VAL A 196 -9.11 15.89 -3.02
C VAL A 196 -8.24 15.19 -1.97
N GLY A 197 -8.08 13.87 -2.06
CA GLY A 197 -7.19 13.10 -1.19
C GLY A 197 -5.74 13.55 -1.25
N LYS A 198 -5.21 13.83 -2.45
CA LYS A 198 -3.83 14.36 -2.61
C LYS A 198 -3.65 15.75 -2.02
N VAL A 199 -4.68 16.61 -2.08
CA VAL A 199 -4.67 17.88 -1.34
C VAL A 199 -4.67 17.61 0.16
N GLY A 200 -5.41 16.60 0.63
CA GLY A 200 -5.37 16.13 2.02
C GLY A 200 -3.97 15.69 2.48
N CYS A 201 -3.26 14.90 1.67
CA CYS A 201 -1.85 14.52 1.93
C CYS A 201 -0.96 15.76 2.07
N HIS A 202 -1.07 16.70 1.14
CA HIS A 202 -0.32 17.95 1.19
C HIS A 202 -0.59 18.76 2.47
N LEU A 203 -1.85 18.82 2.90
CA LEU A 203 -2.28 19.49 4.14
C LEU A 203 -1.98 18.70 5.42
N ALA A 204 -1.70 17.41 5.33
CA ALA A 204 -1.29 16.58 6.46
C ALA A 204 0.22 16.65 6.71
N GLY A 205 0.98 16.99 5.67
CA GLY A 205 2.43 17.12 5.73
C GLY A 205 3.13 15.76 5.82
N ASP A 206 2.59 14.77 5.11
CA ASP A 206 3.00 13.37 5.21
C ASP A 206 4.32 13.01 4.53
N GLY A 207 4.89 13.90 3.70
CA GLY A 207 6.11 13.57 2.95
C GLY A 207 5.93 13.52 1.44
N ASP A 208 4.70 13.53 0.93
CA ASP A 208 4.40 13.16 -0.45
C ASP A 208 4.59 14.31 -1.47
N TRP A 209 5.62 15.14 -1.26
CA TRP A 209 5.93 16.32 -2.10
C TRP A 209 6.81 16.00 -3.31
N GLY A 210 7.31 14.77 -3.42
CA GLY A 210 8.23 14.35 -4.48
C GLY A 210 9.69 14.59 -4.13
N THR A 211 10.56 14.45 -5.14
CA THR A 211 12.00 14.63 -4.99
C THR A 211 12.38 16.10 -5.16
N PRO A 212 13.34 16.62 -4.37
CA PRO A 212 13.78 18.01 -4.50
C PRO A 212 14.40 18.24 -5.88
N THR A 213 14.01 19.32 -6.56
CA THR A 213 14.69 19.76 -7.79
C THR A 213 15.30 21.14 -7.64
N MET A 214 16.18 21.47 -8.58
CA MET A 214 16.92 22.73 -8.64
C MET A 214 16.14 23.82 -9.42
N LEU A 215 14.91 23.51 -9.82
CA LEU A 215 14.02 24.43 -10.52
C LEU A 215 13.37 25.42 -9.52
N PRO A 216 13.06 26.66 -9.95
CA PRO A 216 12.58 27.70 -9.03
C PRO A 216 11.18 27.44 -8.45
N TRP A 217 10.46 26.44 -8.96
CA TRP A 217 9.14 26.00 -8.46
C TRP A 217 9.20 24.79 -7.53
N GLY A 218 10.40 24.35 -7.14
CA GLY A 218 10.62 23.24 -6.21
C GLY A 218 10.87 21.92 -6.91
#